data_AF-A0A2T2UPJ6-F1
#
_entry.id   AF-A0A2T2UPJ6-F1
#
_cell.length_a   1.000
_cell.length_b   1.000
_cell.length_c   1.000
_cell.angle_alpha   90.00
_cell.angle_beta   90.00
_cell.angle_gamma   90.00
#
_symmetry.space_group_name_H-M   'P 1'
#
loop_
_entity.id
_entity.type
_entity.pdbx_description
1 polymer ?
#
loop_
_entity_poly.entity_id
_entity_poly.type
_entity_poly.pdbx_seq_one_letter_code
_entity_poly.pdbx_strand_id
1 'polypeptide(L)'
;MSDATVDRFYYIFDSRAHRALVLDRATGKEVAWRSVPRVQLIEHIEAERSPAVLRAFARWCARQVGIEAMSENAPAARLWSAAQQDDPAAWKAAREETTDAVVRAAALGLSRGRSAAARLLVVHACTHPEARQAAIDATHMTERWVEFDEGRPAEPAVRAVRQRHIDWLLDALNRGREE
;
A
#
# COMPACT_ATOMS: atom_id res chain seq x y z
N MET A 1 -7.49 12.03 24.77
CA MET A 1 -6.69 12.69 23.72
C MET A 1 -7.22 12.18 22.39
N SER A 2 -7.75 13.05 21.54
CA SER A 2 -8.30 12.64 20.24
C SER A 2 -7.18 12.13 19.34
N ASP A 3 -7.49 11.09 18.57
CA ASP A 3 -6.59 10.39 17.66
C ASP A 3 -6.23 11.31 16.47
N ALA A 4 -5.27 12.21 16.69
CA ALA A 4 -4.89 13.29 15.78
C ALA A 4 -4.14 12.83 14.52
N THR A 5 -4.05 11.52 14.28
CA THR A 5 -3.31 10.97 13.13
C THR A 5 -4.01 11.28 11.80
N VAL A 6 -5.33 11.33 11.80
CA VAL A 6 -6.13 11.72 10.61
C VAL A 6 -6.03 13.23 10.33
N ASP A 7 -5.94 14.07 11.37
CA ASP A 7 -5.81 15.54 11.23
C ASP A 7 -4.42 15.97 10.76
N ARG A 8 -3.41 15.11 10.89
CA ARG A 8 -2.03 15.41 10.51
C ARG A 8 -1.79 15.36 9.00
N PHE A 9 -2.58 14.59 8.25
CA PHE A 9 -2.32 14.34 6.84
C PHE A 9 -3.49 14.74 5.95
N TYR A 10 -3.19 15.15 4.71
CA TYR A 10 -4.18 15.13 3.63
C TYR A 10 -3.64 14.30 2.46
N TYR A 11 -4.57 13.68 1.74
CA TYR A 11 -4.27 12.74 0.66
C TYR A 11 -4.65 13.35 -0.67
N ILE A 12 -3.76 13.26 -1.64
CA ILE A 12 -4.06 13.66 -3.03
C ILE A 12 -3.74 12.50 -3.96
N PHE A 13 -4.43 12.45 -5.09
CA PHE A 13 -4.02 11.57 -6.17
C PHE A 13 -3.09 12.34 -7.11
N ASP A 14 -1.87 11.86 -7.28
CA ASP A 14 -0.97 12.36 -8.32
C ASP A 14 -1.23 11.59 -9.61
N SER A 15 -1.78 12.27 -10.61
CA SER A 15 -2.04 11.70 -11.92
C SER A 15 -0.77 11.46 -12.74
N ARG A 16 0.36 12.09 -12.41
CA ARG A 16 1.63 11.85 -13.12
C ARG A 16 2.28 10.56 -12.66
N ALA A 17 2.39 10.37 -11.35
CA ALA A 17 2.88 9.12 -10.76
C ALA A 17 1.79 8.03 -10.67
N HIS A 18 0.54 8.36 -11.02
CA HIS A 18 -0.64 7.49 -10.84
C HIS A 18 -0.68 6.84 -9.44
N ARG A 19 -0.51 7.61 -8.36
CA ARG A 19 -0.56 7.07 -6.98
C ARG A 19 -1.14 8.06 -5.98
N ALA A 20 -1.55 7.55 -4.82
CA ALA A 20 -1.93 8.40 -3.70
C ALA A 20 -0.66 8.96 -3.03
N LEU A 21 -0.58 10.28 -2.90
CA LEU A 21 0.44 10.98 -2.12
C LEU A 21 -0.12 11.35 -0.76
N VAL A 22 0.75 11.37 0.24
CA VAL A 22 0.42 11.75 1.62
C VAL A 22 1.23 12.97 1.97
N LEU A 23 0.54 14.06 2.30
CA LEU A 23 1.16 15.31 2.64
C LEU A 23 0.94 15.64 4.10
N ASP A 24 2.00 16.08 4.76
CA ASP A 24 1.90 16.59 6.12
C ASP A 24 1.18 17.94 6.07
N ARG A 25 0.07 18.05 6.81
CA ARG A 25 -0.83 19.20 6.76
C ARG A 25 -0.18 20.48 7.31
N ALA A 26 0.76 20.35 8.24
CA ALA A 26 1.45 21.51 8.82
C ALA A 26 2.48 22.09 7.85
N THR A 27 3.12 21.25 7.03
CA THR A 27 4.21 21.68 6.15
C THR A 27 3.83 21.75 4.66
N GLY A 28 2.74 21.12 4.26
CA GLY A 28 2.32 20.97 2.86
C GLY A 28 3.29 20.12 2.01
N LYS A 29 4.26 19.44 2.63
CA LYS A 29 5.25 18.60 1.94
C LYS A 29 4.78 17.15 1.93
N GLU A 30 5.11 16.44 0.85
CA GLU A 30 4.99 14.98 0.84
C GLU A 30 5.80 14.40 2.00
N VAL A 31 5.19 13.49 2.74
CA VAL A 31 5.86 12.80 3.83
C VAL A 31 7.02 11.98 3.25
N ALA A 32 8.24 12.38 3.57
CA ALA A 32 9.44 11.66 3.18
C ALA A 32 9.55 10.38 4.01
N TRP A 33 8.96 9.29 3.52
CA TRP A 33 8.94 8.00 4.21
C TRP A 33 10.32 7.34 4.37
N ARG A 34 11.38 7.92 3.78
CA ARG A 34 12.78 7.42 3.83
C ARG A 34 13.34 7.31 5.25
N SER A 35 12.84 8.09 6.21
CA SER A 35 13.25 8.00 7.61
C SER A 35 12.52 6.92 8.40
N VAL A 36 11.55 6.22 7.79
CA VAL A 36 10.82 5.14 8.47
C VAL A 36 11.58 3.83 8.30
N PRO A 37 11.87 3.09 9.40
CA PRO A 37 12.67 1.86 9.36
C PRO A 37 12.24 0.84 8.31
N ARG A 38 10.92 0.69 8.07
CA ARG A 38 10.39 -0.22 7.05
C ARG A 38 10.79 0.14 5.62
N VAL A 39 10.92 1.44 5.31
CA VAL A 39 11.32 1.89 3.97
C VAL A 39 12.81 1.64 3.76
N GLN A 40 13.61 1.82 4.81
CA GLN A 40 15.04 1.46 4.79
C GLN A 40 15.23 -0.05 4.59
N LEU A 41 14.39 -0.89 5.21
CA LEU A 41 14.39 -2.34 4.96
C LEU A 41 13.99 -2.70 3.52
N ILE A 42 12.98 -2.01 2.96
CA ILE A 42 12.59 -2.18 1.55
C ILE A 42 13.75 -1.80 0.62
N GLU A 43 14.42 -0.68 0.88
CA GLU A 43 15.61 -0.23 0.14
C GLU A 43 16.76 -1.23 0.26
N HIS A 44 16.98 -1.78 1.45
CA HIS A 44 18.00 -2.80 1.66
C HIS A 44 17.69 -4.10 0.91
N ILE A 45 16.43 -4.56 0.93
CA ILE A 45 16.01 -5.74 0.14
C ILE A 45 16.15 -5.50 -1.36
N GLU A 46 15.85 -4.30 -1.84
CA GLU A 46 16.09 -3.96 -3.26
C GLU A 46 17.57 -4.10 -3.64
N ALA A 47 18.48 -3.69 -2.75
CA ALA A 47 19.92 -3.75 -2.97
C ALA A 47 20.48 -5.18 -2.88
N GLU A 48 19.97 -5.99 -1.94
CA GLU A 48 20.52 -7.33 -1.63
C GLU A 48 19.79 -8.48 -2.33
N ARG A 49 18.57 -8.25 -2.82
CA ARG A 49 17.67 -9.27 -3.36
C ARG A 49 17.12 -8.82 -4.71
N SER A 50 16.07 -9.48 -5.20
CA SER A 50 15.46 -9.18 -6.48
C SER A 50 14.18 -8.34 -6.33
N PRO A 51 13.80 -7.57 -7.38
CA PRO A 51 12.50 -6.90 -7.44
C PRO A 51 11.30 -7.83 -7.21
N ALA A 52 11.44 -9.13 -7.52
CA ALA A 52 10.39 -10.13 -7.29
C ALA A 52 10.05 -10.32 -5.80
N VAL A 53 11.02 -10.17 -4.90
CA VAL A 53 10.75 -10.23 -3.44
C VAL A 53 9.87 -9.07 -3.00
N LEU A 54 10.13 -7.86 -3.49
CA LEU A 54 9.32 -6.67 -3.19
C LEU A 54 7.91 -6.76 -3.81
N ARG A 55 7.79 -7.38 -4.98
CA ARG A 55 6.48 -7.72 -5.58
C ARG A 55 5.70 -8.69 -4.70
N ALA A 56 6.35 -9.75 -4.23
CA ALA A 56 5.73 -10.72 -3.34
C ALA A 56 5.28 -10.07 -2.02
N PHE A 57 6.08 -9.13 -1.49
CA PHE A 57 5.71 -8.35 -0.31
C PHE A 57 4.46 -7.49 -0.55
N ALA A 58 4.41 -6.73 -1.65
CA ALA A 58 3.25 -5.92 -2.00
C ALA A 58 1.98 -6.77 -2.13
N ARG A 59 2.07 -7.94 -2.79
CA ARG A 59 0.99 -8.93 -2.88
C ARG A 59 0.58 -9.48 -1.52
N TRP A 60 1.55 -9.75 -0.64
CA TRP A 60 1.27 -10.20 0.73
C TRP A 60 0.50 -9.14 1.52
N CYS A 61 0.85 -7.84 1.40
CA CYS A 61 0.08 -6.74 1.98
C CYS A 61 -1.37 -6.73 1.45
N ALA A 62 -1.58 -6.92 0.14
CA ALA A 62 -2.92 -7.02 -0.44
C ALA A 62 -3.74 -8.19 0.12
N ARG A 63 -3.11 -9.34 0.39
CA ARG A 63 -3.77 -10.47 1.07
C ARG A 63 -4.18 -10.12 2.50
N GLN A 64 -3.38 -9.34 3.23
CA GLN A 64 -3.71 -8.91 4.60
C GLN A 64 -5.02 -8.12 4.66
N VAL A 65 -5.38 -7.43 3.58
CA VAL A 65 -6.64 -6.66 3.50
C VAL A 65 -7.82 -7.49 2.96
N GLY A 66 -7.68 -8.81 2.88
CA GLY A 66 -8.75 -9.74 2.50
C GLY A 66 -9.21 -9.56 1.05
N ILE A 67 -8.28 -9.31 0.12
CA ILE A 67 -8.58 -9.16 -1.31
C ILE A 67 -9.24 -10.42 -1.91
N GLU A 68 -8.89 -11.60 -1.41
CA GLU A 68 -9.38 -12.89 -1.91
C GLU A 68 -10.89 -13.11 -1.64
N ALA A 69 -11.47 -12.39 -0.68
CA ALA A 69 -12.90 -12.46 -0.37
C ALA A 69 -13.74 -11.39 -1.10
N MET A 70 -13.13 -10.59 -1.98
CA MET A 70 -13.84 -9.52 -2.68
C MET A 70 -14.60 -10.05 -3.90
N SER A 71 -15.73 -9.40 -4.23
CA SER A 71 -16.50 -9.73 -5.45
C SER A 71 -15.63 -9.59 -6.70
N GLU A 72 -15.71 -10.57 -7.60
CA GLU A 72 -14.98 -10.60 -8.87
C GLU A 72 -15.21 -9.36 -9.75
N ASN A 73 -16.39 -8.73 -9.61
CA ASN A 73 -16.76 -7.54 -10.38
C ASN A 73 -16.24 -6.23 -9.76
N ALA A 74 -15.63 -6.27 -8.58
CA ALA A 74 -15.10 -5.08 -7.92
C ALA A 74 -13.83 -4.57 -8.61
N PRO A 75 -13.58 -3.24 -8.65
CA PRO A 75 -12.33 -2.68 -9.20
C PRO A 75 -11.06 -3.30 -8.59
N ALA A 76 -11.10 -3.62 -7.29
CA ALA A 76 -9.99 -4.27 -6.60
C ALA A 76 -9.71 -5.68 -7.14
N ALA A 77 -10.74 -6.46 -7.52
CA ALA A 77 -10.55 -7.81 -8.05
C ALA A 77 -9.88 -7.78 -9.44
N ARG A 78 -10.23 -6.80 -10.29
CA ARG A 78 -9.56 -6.59 -11.59
C ARG A 78 -8.09 -6.22 -11.42
N LEU A 79 -7.79 -5.26 -10.54
CA LEU A 79 -6.42 -4.89 -10.19
C LEU A 79 -5.64 -6.07 -9.62
N TRP A 80 -6.27 -6.88 -8.77
CA TRP A 80 -5.64 -8.07 -8.19
C TRP A 80 -5.32 -9.11 -9.25
N SER A 81 -6.26 -9.42 -10.15
CA SER A 81 -6.04 -10.33 -11.27
C SER A 81 -4.85 -9.89 -12.13
N ALA A 82 -4.76 -8.59 -12.46
CA ALA A 82 -3.62 -8.06 -13.20
C ALA A 82 -2.31 -8.16 -12.41
N ALA A 83 -2.34 -7.87 -11.11
CA ALA A 83 -1.16 -7.95 -10.24
C ALA A 83 -0.55 -9.36 -10.18
N GLN A 84 -1.31 -10.41 -10.50
CA GLN A 84 -0.84 -11.81 -10.52
C GLN A 84 -0.17 -12.23 -11.82
N GLN A 85 -0.30 -11.46 -12.90
CA GLN A 85 0.14 -11.87 -14.25
C GLN A 85 1.61 -11.53 -14.54
N ASP A 86 2.29 -10.81 -13.65
CA ASP A 86 3.67 -10.31 -13.85
C ASP A 86 3.92 -9.65 -15.22
N ASP A 87 2.87 -9.04 -15.79
CA ASP A 87 2.88 -8.38 -17.09
C ASP A 87 2.58 -6.87 -16.96
N PRO A 88 3.54 -5.99 -17.30
CA PRO A 88 3.34 -4.55 -17.29
C PRO A 88 2.18 -4.05 -18.17
N ALA A 89 1.87 -4.73 -19.28
CA ALA A 89 0.76 -4.34 -20.15
C ALA A 89 -0.59 -4.60 -19.46
N ALA A 90 -0.76 -5.79 -18.87
CA ALA A 90 -1.93 -6.11 -18.03
C ALA A 90 -2.08 -5.13 -16.85
N TRP A 91 -0.99 -4.76 -16.19
CA TRP A 91 -1.01 -3.79 -15.09
C TRP A 91 -1.51 -2.42 -15.56
N LYS A 92 -0.98 -1.93 -16.68
CA LYS A 92 -1.37 -0.64 -17.25
C LYS A 92 -2.85 -0.63 -17.62
N ALA A 93 -3.33 -1.66 -18.33
CA ALA A 93 -4.73 -1.76 -18.72
C ALA A 93 -5.66 -1.77 -17.50
N ALA A 94 -5.35 -2.54 -16.45
CA ALA A 94 -6.15 -2.57 -15.23
C ALA A 94 -6.15 -1.23 -14.49
N ARG A 95 -5.03 -0.50 -14.46
CA ARG A 95 -4.95 0.85 -13.87
C ARG A 95 -5.80 1.85 -14.65
N GLU A 96 -5.75 1.82 -15.97
CA GLU A 96 -6.57 2.68 -16.83
C GLU A 96 -8.06 2.42 -16.60
N GLU A 97 -8.48 1.16 -16.61
CA GLU A 97 -9.88 0.77 -16.39
C GLU A 97 -10.41 1.17 -15.00
N THR A 98 -9.55 1.17 -13.99
CA THR A 98 -9.95 1.41 -12.59
C THR A 98 -9.63 2.82 -12.08
N THR A 99 -9.12 3.71 -12.95
CA THR A 99 -8.63 5.05 -12.57
C THR A 99 -9.67 5.85 -11.81
N ASP A 100 -10.92 5.91 -12.26
CA ASP A 100 -11.98 6.69 -11.59
C ASP A 100 -12.26 6.21 -10.16
N ALA A 101 -12.27 4.90 -9.94
CA ALA A 101 -12.48 4.30 -8.63
C ALA A 101 -11.30 4.62 -7.69
N VAL A 102 -10.08 4.55 -8.21
CA VAL A 102 -8.83 4.85 -7.48
C VAL A 102 -8.76 6.33 -7.12
N VAL A 103 -9.05 7.24 -8.06
CA VAL A 103 -9.07 8.70 -7.80
C VAL A 103 -10.11 9.03 -6.73
N ARG A 104 -11.32 8.47 -6.84
CA ARG A 104 -12.38 8.64 -5.83
C ARG A 104 -11.94 8.13 -4.45
N ALA A 105 -11.32 6.95 -4.39
CA ALA A 105 -10.81 6.38 -3.15
C ALA A 105 -9.73 7.28 -2.52
N ALA A 106 -8.78 7.77 -3.31
CA ALA A 106 -7.72 8.64 -2.81
C ALA A 106 -8.24 10.02 -2.35
N ALA A 107 -9.03 10.70 -3.19
CA ALA A 107 -9.46 12.08 -2.93
C ALA A 107 -10.56 12.19 -1.87
N LEU A 108 -11.55 11.29 -1.89
CA LEU A 108 -12.72 11.35 -1.01
C LEU A 108 -12.71 10.26 0.06
N GLY A 109 -12.28 9.05 -0.31
CA GLY A 109 -12.30 7.90 0.58
C GLY A 109 -11.33 8.05 1.76
N LEU A 110 -10.05 8.32 1.47
CA LEU A 110 -9.02 8.48 2.52
C LEU A 110 -9.32 9.68 3.42
N SER A 111 -9.73 10.82 2.85
CA SER A 111 -10.11 12.04 3.60
C SER A 111 -11.30 11.84 4.54
N ARG A 112 -12.11 10.80 4.29
CA ARG A 112 -13.26 10.43 5.13
C ARG A 112 -12.98 9.20 6.00
N GLY A 113 -11.72 8.78 6.13
CA GLY A 113 -11.33 7.62 6.91
C GLY A 113 -12.03 6.33 6.45
N ARG A 114 -12.25 6.14 5.15
CA ARG A 114 -12.93 4.94 4.64
C ARG A 114 -11.94 3.79 4.47
N SER A 115 -12.01 2.77 5.32
CA SER A 115 -11.16 1.58 5.25
C SER A 115 -11.20 0.91 3.86
N ALA A 116 -12.37 0.83 3.23
CA ALA A 116 -12.53 0.27 1.88
C ALA A 116 -11.73 1.04 0.81
N ALA A 117 -11.54 2.35 0.96
CA ALA A 117 -10.71 3.14 0.06
C ALA A 117 -9.23 2.76 0.19
N ALA A 118 -8.74 2.60 1.43
CA ALA A 118 -7.39 2.13 1.68
C ALA A 118 -7.19 0.70 1.13
N ARG A 119 -8.17 -0.21 1.29
CA ARG A 119 -8.11 -1.57 0.71
C ARG A 119 -7.92 -1.55 -0.80
N LEU A 120 -8.71 -0.74 -1.52
CA LEU A 120 -8.55 -0.58 -2.97
C LEU A 120 -7.14 -0.08 -3.32
N LEU A 121 -6.62 0.88 -2.56
CA LEU A 121 -5.32 1.49 -2.83
C LEU A 121 -4.13 0.57 -2.50
N VAL A 122 -4.26 -0.38 -1.56
CA VAL A 122 -3.26 -1.45 -1.36
C VAL A 122 -3.14 -2.30 -2.62
N VAL A 123 -4.26 -2.70 -3.21
CA VAL A 123 -4.25 -3.55 -4.41
C VAL A 123 -3.76 -2.76 -5.62
N HIS A 124 -4.18 -1.50 -5.75
CA HIS A 124 -3.67 -0.61 -6.79
C HIS A 124 -2.15 -0.38 -6.69
N ALA A 125 -1.57 -0.38 -5.49
CA ALA A 125 -0.12 -0.31 -5.33
C ALA A 125 0.60 -1.52 -5.96
N CYS A 126 0.00 -2.71 -5.94
CA CYS A 126 0.61 -3.93 -6.47
C CYS A 126 0.88 -3.87 -7.97
N THR A 127 0.12 -3.04 -8.71
CA THR A 127 0.28 -2.84 -10.16
C THR A 127 1.21 -1.67 -10.51
N HIS A 128 1.90 -1.07 -9.55
CA HIS A 128 2.87 -0.01 -9.82
C HIS A 128 4.06 -0.57 -10.63
N PRO A 129 4.57 0.05 -11.69
CA PRO A 129 5.63 -0.54 -12.55
C PRO A 129 6.97 -0.77 -11.82
N GLU A 130 7.28 0.05 -10.82
CA GLU A 130 8.45 -0.15 -9.95
C GLU A 130 8.10 -0.98 -8.70
N ALA A 131 8.86 -2.04 -8.44
CA ALA A 131 8.59 -2.96 -7.33
C ALA A 131 8.80 -2.32 -5.95
N ARG A 132 9.82 -1.46 -5.80
CA ARG A 132 10.04 -0.71 -4.55
C ARG A 132 8.88 0.21 -4.22
N GLN A 133 8.41 0.98 -5.19
CA GLN A 133 7.28 1.88 -4.95
C GLN A 133 5.98 1.09 -4.68
N ALA A 134 5.77 -0.04 -5.36
CA ALA A 134 4.67 -0.96 -5.05
C ALA A 134 4.68 -1.41 -3.58
N ALA A 135 5.86 -1.81 -3.07
CA ALA A 135 6.04 -2.22 -1.68
C ALA A 135 5.76 -1.06 -0.71
N ILE A 136 6.31 0.12 -0.95
CA ILE A 136 6.14 1.31 -0.08
C ILE A 136 4.65 1.70 0.00
N ASP A 137 3.98 1.83 -1.16
CA ASP A 137 2.59 2.25 -1.21
C ASP A 137 1.65 1.20 -0.59
N ALA A 138 1.88 -0.10 -0.85
CA ALA A 138 1.09 -1.18 -0.28
C ALA A 138 1.20 -1.22 1.25
N THR A 139 2.41 -1.03 1.78
CA THR A 139 2.67 -0.95 3.23
C THR A 139 1.90 0.20 3.85
N HIS A 140 1.98 1.38 3.22
CA HIS A 140 1.35 2.58 3.74
C HIS A 140 -0.17 2.50 3.71
N MET A 141 -0.75 2.01 2.61
CA MET A 141 -2.21 1.84 2.49
C MET A 141 -2.74 0.74 3.41
N THR A 142 -1.94 -0.27 3.74
CA THR A 142 -2.32 -1.29 4.73
C THR A 142 -2.42 -0.69 6.14
N GLU A 143 -1.53 0.25 6.51
CA GLU A 143 -1.66 1.01 7.76
C GLU A 143 -2.92 1.87 7.76
N ARG A 144 -3.22 2.56 6.66
CA ARG A 144 -4.45 3.36 6.53
C ARG A 144 -5.70 2.49 6.65
N TRP A 145 -5.70 1.30 6.07
CA TRP A 145 -6.81 0.36 6.19
C TRP A 145 -7.10 0.00 7.64
N VAL A 146 -6.07 -0.32 8.42
CA VAL A 146 -6.21 -0.66 9.84
C VAL A 146 -6.59 0.56 10.68
N GLU A 147 -6.01 1.73 10.41
CA GLU A 147 -6.34 2.98 11.10
C GLU A 147 -7.80 3.37 10.91
N PHE A 148 -8.37 3.08 9.75
CA PHE A 148 -9.75 3.41 9.38
C PHE A 148 -10.76 2.30 9.71
N ASP A 149 -10.32 1.19 10.31
CA ASP A 149 -11.19 0.08 10.67
C ASP A 149 -11.93 0.36 11.98
N GLU A 150 -13.22 0.70 11.90
CA GLU A 150 -14.06 1.18 13.00
C GLU A 150 -14.22 0.18 14.17
N GLY A 151 -13.78 -1.07 14.02
CA GLY A 151 -13.86 -2.12 15.04
C GLY A 151 -12.64 -2.27 15.96
N ARG A 152 -11.57 -1.50 15.78
CA ARG A 152 -10.31 -1.67 16.54
C ARG A 152 -9.68 -0.34 16.96
N PRO A 153 -9.04 -0.25 18.14
CA PRO A 153 -8.21 0.90 18.47
C PRO A 153 -7.08 1.06 17.44
N ALA A 154 -7.02 2.22 16.79
CA ALA A 154 -6.15 2.44 15.64
C ALA A 154 -4.67 2.28 15.98
N GLU A 155 -4.18 2.92 17.04
CA GLU A 155 -2.74 2.96 17.34
C GLU A 155 -2.13 1.56 17.62
N PRO A 156 -2.68 0.72 18.51
CA PRO A 156 -2.17 -0.64 18.70
C PRO A 156 -2.28 -1.50 17.44
N ALA A 157 -3.35 -1.34 16.67
CA ALA A 157 -3.58 -2.14 15.47
C ALA A 157 -2.60 -1.76 14.34
N VAL A 158 -2.33 -0.47 14.15
CA VAL A 158 -1.31 0.04 13.21
C VAL A 158 0.08 -0.43 13.63
N ARG A 159 0.39 -0.40 14.94
CA ARG A 159 1.68 -0.91 15.46
C ARG A 159 1.86 -2.40 15.16
N ALA A 160 0.82 -3.20 15.36
CA ALA A 160 0.85 -4.63 15.06
C ALA A 160 1.03 -4.91 13.56
N VAL A 161 0.38 -4.13 12.68
CA VAL A 161 0.57 -4.25 11.22
C VAL A 161 2.02 -3.93 10.84
N ARG A 162 2.59 -2.86 11.41
CA ARG A 162 3.98 -2.46 11.18
C ARG A 162 4.96 -3.55 11.56
N GLN A 163 4.74 -4.18 12.72
CA GLN A 163 5.60 -5.27 13.15
C GLN A 163 5.54 -6.45 12.17
N ARG A 164 4.33 -6.87 11.75
CA ARG A 164 4.19 -7.95 10.75
C ARG A 164 4.86 -7.62 9.42
N HIS A 165 4.83 -6.35 9.00
CA HIS A 165 5.55 -5.90 7.81
C HIS A 165 7.07 -6.07 7.98
N ILE A 166 7.61 -5.66 9.13
CA ILE A 166 9.04 -5.80 9.45
C ILE A 166 9.43 -7.28 9.49
N ASP A 167 8.67 -8.10 10.21
CA ASP A 167 8.94 -9.54 10.37
C ASP A 167 8.98 -10.22 9.00
N TRP A 168 8.01 -9.95 8.12
CA TRP A 168 8.01 -10.51 6.76
C TRP A 168 9.26 -10.11 5.96
N LEU A 169 9.66 -8.84 6.04
CA LEU A 169 10.84 -8.33 5.32
C LEU A 169 12.14 -8.94 5.84
N LEU A 170 12.27 -9.10 7.17
CA LEU A 170 13.42 -9.75 7.79
C LEU A 170 13.49 -11.24 7.43
N ASP A 171 12.36 -11.94 7.43
CA ASP A 171 12.28 -13.34 6.98
C ASP A 171 12.72 -13.49 5.52
N ALA A 172 12.30 -12.57 4.64
CA ALA A 172 12.67 -12.58 3.23
C ALA A 172 14.18 -12.36 3.00
N LEU A 173 14.86 -11.62 3.88
CA LEU A 173 16.31 -11.46 3.86
C LEU A 173 17.04 -12.73 4.29
N ASN A 174 16.51 -13.44 5.29
CA ASN A 174 17.14 -14.66 5.81
C ASN A 174 16.99 -15.86 4.86
N ARG A 175 15.86 -15.97 4.15
CA ARG A 175 15.53 -17.11 3.28
C ARG A 175 16.46 -17.37 2.09
N GLY A 176 17.36 -16.46 1.72
CA GLY A 176 18.37 -16.77 0.71
C GLY A 176 19.78 -16.43 1.12
N ARG A 177 20.06 -16.55 2.43
CA ARG A 177 21.42 -16.76 2.95
C ARG A 177 21.71 -18.25 3.21
N GLU A 178 20.71 -19.11 3.03
CA GLU A 178 20.78 -20.57 3.24
C GLU A 178 20.93 -21.36 1.93
N GLU A 179 20.98 -20.68 0.79
CA GLU A 179 21.34 -21.23 -0.54
C GLU A 179 22.79 -20.85 -0.88
#